data_AF-A0A3M2LXZ3-F1
#
_entry.id   AF-A0A3M2LXZ3-F1
#
_cell.length_a   1.000
_cell.length_b   1.000
_cell.length_c   1.000
_cell.angle_alpha   90.00
_cell.angle_beta   90.00
_cell.angle_gamma   90.00
#
_symmetry.space_group_name_H-M   'P 1'
#
loop_
_entity.id
_entity.type
_entity.pdbx_description
1 polymer ?
#
loop_
_entity_poly.entity_id
_entity_poly.type
_entity_poly.pdbx_seq_one_letter_code
_entity_poly.pdbx_strand_id
1 'polypeptide(L)'
;MTATRSLTRTLMVSTITMGMLAASTAAFAGTGSRPVLGKAPAPKHREMQRGMYVTGFNAAVAKAHGYKIVTYKNGDQQSVPIDPKSGRHKSPILHHGIRALSNTDYDEVSGNCGTAWIRVTQTAVWQVALVSGFRNTPEIAYDWSWTVKLSDQYGTSHQTAGGAMYGTQASRIWQNLTQKGWTFDWVDGGTALLINGLVCTAARPSVTIGGLG
;
A
#
# COMPACT_ATOMS: atom_id res chain seq x y z
N MET A 1 -32.54 22.17 -34.14
CA MET A 1 -31.25 22.57 -34.73
C MET A 1 -30.28 21.42 -34.52
N THR A 2 -29.58 20.96 -35.57
CA THR A 2 -28.91 19.66 -35.57
C THR A 2 -27.42 19.85 -35.83
N ALA A 3 -26.57 19.51 -34.85
CA ALA A 3 -25.14 19.81 -34.88
C ALA A 3 -24.28 18.54 -34.98
N THR A 4 -24.19 17.97 -36.18
CA THR A 4 -23.33 16.83 -36.48
C THR A 4 -21.86 17.21 -36.30
N ARG A 5 -21.13 16.57 -35.37
CA ARG A 5 -19.67 16.75 -35.19
C ARG A 5 -18.90 15.57 -35.77
N SER A 6 -17.90 15.89 -36.59
CA SER A 6 -17.10 14.90 -37.33
C SER A 6 -16.06 14.20 -36.45
N LEU A 7 -15.72 12.96 -36.82
CA LEU A 7 -14.75 12.10 -36.14
C LEU A 7 -13.41 12.06 -36.91
N THR A 8 -12.45 12.88 -36.51
CA THR A 8 -11.09 12.81 -37.05
C THR A 8 -10.31 11.67 -36.37
N ARG A 9 -10.15 10.54 -37.07
CA ARG A 9 -9.27 9.43 -36.62
C ARG A 9 -7.85 9.63 -37.13
N THR A 10 -6.91 9.88 -36.22
CA THR A 10 -5.46 9.89 -36.53
C THR A 10 -4.88 8.49 -36.30
N LEU A 11 -4.45 7.81 -37.36
CA LEU A 11 -3.66 6.58 -37.28
C LEU A 11 -2.19 6.93 -37.04
N MET A 12 -1.62 6.48 -35.92
CA MET A 12 -0.17 6.44 -35.74
C MET A 12 0.36 5.05 -36.13
N VAL A 13 1.20 5.01 -37.17
CA VAL A 13 1.99 3.82 -37.52
C VAL A 13 3.27 3.86 -36.70
N SER A 14 3.52 2.83 -35.89
CA SER A 14 4.75 2.69 -35.10
C SER A 14 5.66 1.64 -35.74
N THR A 15 6.92 2.00 -36.02
CA THR A 15 7.89 1.15 -36.71
C THR A 15 8.64 0.24 -35.75
N ILE A 16 8.81 -1.02 -36.13
CA ILE A 16 9.53 -2.03 -35.33
C ILE A 16 11.01 -2.03 -35.74
N THR A 17 11.90 -1.61 -34.84
CA THR A 17 13.35 -1.74 -34.99
C THR A 17 13.88 -2.98 -34.28
N MET A 18 14.20 -4.03 -35.04
CA MET A 18 14.91 -5.21 -34.51
C MET A 18 16.40 -4.91 -34.32
N GLY A 19 16.84 -4.81 -33.05
CA GLY A 19 18.26 -4.75 -32.69
C GLY A 19 18.83 -6.14 -32.43
N MET A 20 19.80 -6.57 -33.25
CA MET A 20 20.58 -7.78 -32.97
C MET A 20 21.61 -7.51 -31.88
N LEU A 21 21.63 -8.32 -30.81
CA LEU A 21 22.77 -8.39 -29.88
C LEU A 21 23.66 -9.56 -30.28
N ALA A 22 24.91 -9.27 -30.65
CA ALA A 22 25.94 -10.29 -30.84
C ALA A 22 26.50 -10.74 -29.48
N ALA A 23 26.57 -12.05 -29.24
CA ALA A 23 27.14 -12.61 -28.03
C ALA A 23 28.66 -12.80 -28.18
N SER A 24 29.46 -12.08 -27.37
CA SER A 24 30.92 -12.16 -27.37
C SER A 24 31.42 -12.99 -26.18
N THR A 25 31.78 -14.25 -26.42
CA THR A 25 32.29 -15.19 -25.40
C THR A 25 33.80 -15.03 -25.16
N ALA A 26 34.18 -14.06 -24.34
CA ALA A 26 35.57 -13.87 -23.91
C ALA A 26 35.96 -14.86 -22.79
N ALA A 27 36.68 -15.93 -23.14
CA ALA A 27 37.18 -16.92 -22.17
C ALA A 27 38.50 -16.46 -21.52
N PHE A 28 38.45 -15.97 -20.28
CA PHE A 28 39.63 -15.61 -19.49
C PHE A 28 40.10 -16.75 -18.58
N ALA A 29 41.14 -17.47 -19.01
CA ALA A 29 41.85 -18.44 -18.18
C ALA A 29 42.83 -17.74 -17.22
N GLY A 30 42.32 -17.24 -16.08
CA GLY A 30 43.13 -16.56 -15.06
C GLY A 30 43.43 -17.45 -13.85
N THR A 31 44.69 -17.84 -13.65
CA THR A 31 45.17 -18.52 -12.42
C THR A 31 45.28 -17.53 -11.25
N GLY A 32 44.15 -17.12 -10.69
CA GLY A 32 44.07 -16.20 -9.56
C GLY A 32 44.27 -16.88 -8.21
N SER A 33 45.20 -16.36 -7.41
CA SER A 33 45.38 -16.76 -6.00
C SER A 33 44.09 -16.60 -5.20
N ARG A 34 43.69 -17.64 -4.45
CA ARG A 34 42.47 -17.61 -3.63
C ARG A 34 42.54 -16.50 -2.57
N PRO A 35 41.67 -15.47 -2.61
CA PRO A 35 41.54 -14.55 -1.48
C PRO A 35 40.95 -15.32 -0.30
N VAL A 36 41.46 -15.06 0.91
CA VAL A 36 40.83 -15.56 2.14
C VAL A 36 39.47 -14.89 2.26
N LEU A 37 38.38 -15.67 2.24
CA LEU A 37 37.03 -15.14 2.45
C LEU A 37 36.92 -14.61 3.89
N GLY A 38 37.10 -13.30 4.04
CA GLY A 38 36.57 -12.58 5.20
C GLY A 38 35.09 -12.89 5.34
N LYS A 39 34.67 -13.32 6.54
CA LYS A 39 33.30 -13.76 6.83
C LYS A 39 32.30 -12.69 6.39
N ALA A 40 31.59 -12.95 5.30
CA ALA A 40 30.66 -11.99 4.72
C ALA A 40 29.65 -11.54 5.80
N PRO A 41 29.39 -10.23 5.96
CA PRO A 41 28.40 -9.77 6.92
C PRO A 41 27.05 -10.40 6.55
N ALA A 42 26.44 -11.09 7.52
CA ALA A 42 25.20 -11.81 7.29
C ALA A 42 24.16 -10.85 6.68
N PRO A 43 23.41 -11.28 5.64
CA PRO A 43 22.45 -10.41 4.98
C PRO A 43 21.46 -9.91 6.04
N LYS A 44 21.44 -8.58 6.26
CA LYS A 44 20.51 -7.96 7.21
C LYS A 44 19.10 -8.35 6.80
N HIS A 45 18.45 -9.16 7.63
CA HIS A 45 17.14 -9.74 7.33
C HIS A 45 16.14 -8.58 7.17
N ARG A 46 15.84 -8.21 5.92
CA ARG A 46 14.99 -7.06 5.60
C ARG A 46 13.55 -7.48 5.81
N GLU A 47 13.16 -7.50 7.07
CA GLU A 47 11.81 -7.81 7.53
C GLU A 47 10.82 -7.00 6.69
N MET A 48 10.02 -7.71 5.89
CA MET A 48 8.96 -7.09 5.13
C MET A 48 7.92 -6.63 6.15
N GLN A 49 7.88 -5.33 6.44
CA GLN A 49 6.80 -4.73 7.22
C GLN A 49 5.50 -4.98 6.45
N ARG A 50 4.75 -6.00 6.87
CA ARG A 50 3.60 -6.52 6.11
C ARG A 50 2.31 -5.76 6.36
N GLY A 51 2.21 -4.97 7.44
CA GLY A 51 1.04 -4.13 7.76
C GLY A 51 1.39 -2.65 7.97
N MET A 52 0.43 -1.83 8.41
CA MET A 52 0.60 -0.36 8.36
C MET A 52 1.81 0.13 9.15
N TYR A 53 2.63 0.95 8.49
CA TYR A 53 3.90 1.42 9.01
C TYR A 53 4.01 2.95 8.93
N VAL A 54 4.59 3.56 9.96
CA VAL A 54 4.94 4.99 9.94
C VAL A 54 5.98 5.24 8.84
N THR A 55 5.66 6.11 7.89
CA THR A 55 6.51 6.50 6.75
C THR A 55 7.02 7.93 6.82
N GLY A 56 6.36 8.78 7.59
CA GLY A 56 6.67 10.21 7.65
C GLY A 56 6.01 10.91 8.83
N PHE A 57 6.31 12.19 8.97
CA PHE A 57 5.88 13.00 10.10
C PHE A 57 5.57 14.45 9.71
N ASN A 58 4.39 14.93 10.07
CA ASN A 58 3.92 16.29 9.86
C ASN A 58 3.97 17.09 11.16
N ALA A 59 5.05 17.87 11.32
CA ALA A 59 5.29 18.72 12.49
C ALA A 59 4.28 19.87 12.68
N ALA A 60 3.55 20.28 11.64
CA ALA A 60 2.54 21.32 11.74
C ALA A 60 1.26 20.77 12.40
N VAL A 61 0.77 19.63 11.91
CA VAL A 61 -0.34 18.86 12.51
C VAL A 61 0.01 18.48 13.95
N ALA A 62 1.24 17.98 14.15
CA ALA A 62 1.99 17.91 15.40
C ALA A 62 1.59 18.95 16.46
N LYS A 63 1.95 20.20 16.14
CA LYS A 63 1.81 21.34 17.03
C LYS A 63 0.36 21.83 17.12
N ALA A 64 -0.38 21.82 16.01
CA ALA A 64 -1.77 22.26 15.95
C ALA A 64 -2.68 21.44 16.88
N HIS A 65 -2.45 20.14 17.00
CA HIS A 65 -3.17 19.27 17.94
C HIS A 65 -2.49 19.15 19.31
N GLY A 66 -1.44 19.92 19.61
CA GLY A 66 -0.86 20.00 20.96
C GLY A 66 0.04 18.82 21.37
N TYR A 67 0.82 18.28 20.44
CA TYR A 67 1.90 17.32 20.72
C TYR A 67 3.27 17.98 20.56
N LYS A 68 4.22 17.61 21.43
CA LYS A 68 5.64 17.91 21.31
C LYS A 68 6.33 16.75 20.60
N ILE A 69 7.18 17.09 19.65
CA ILE A 69 8.05 16.14 18.95
C ILE A 69 9.26 15.88 19.86
N VAL A 70 9.53 14.62 20.15
CA VAL A 70 10.79 14.17 20.78
C VAL A 70 11.60 13.44 19.72
N THR A 71 12.75 13.98 19.37
CA THR A 71 13.73 13.32 18.51
C THR A 71 14.79 12.64 19.38
N TYR A 72 15.00 11.34 19.16
CA TYR A 72 15.97 10.53 19.91
C TYR A 72 17.36 10.59 19.27
N LYS A 73 18.38 10.16 20.03
CA LYS A 73 19.80 10.23 19.63
C LYS A 73 20.15 9.38 18.39
N ASN A 74 19.29 8.43 18.02
CA ASN A 74 19.39 7.60 16.82
C ASN A 74 18.64 8.17 15.60
N GLY A 75 17.92 9.28 15.75
CA GLY A 75 17.11 9.92 14.70
C GLY A 75 15.61 9.60 14.74
N ASP A 76 15.18 8.62 15.54
CA ASP A 76 13.75 8.29 15.69
C ASP A 76 12.95 9.46 16.27
N GLN A 77 11.68 9.56 15.90
CA GLN A 77 10.77 10.62 16.38
C GLN A 77 9.52 10.03 17.01
N GLN A 78 9.15 10.52 18.21
CA GLN A 78 7.89 10.23 18.86
C GLN A 78 7.13 11.53 19.17
N SER A 79 5.84 11.56 18.84
CA SER A 79 4.92 12.56 19.37
C SER A 79 4.53 12.22 20.80
N VAL A 80 4.74 13.16 21.71
CA VAL A 80 4.33 13.09 23.11
C VAL A 80 3.38 14.27 23.38
N PRO A 81 2.23 14.08 24.06
CA PRO A 81 1.34 15.19 24.38
C PRO A 81 2.07 16.32 25.14
N ILE A 82 1.79 17.58 24.81
CA ILE A 82 2.40 18.74 25.51
C ILE A 82 1.92 18.78 26.98
N ASP A 83 0.62 18.58 27.19
CA ASP A 83 0.05 18.37 28.51
C ASP A 83 -0.14 16.87 28.79
N PRO A 84 0.57 16.28 29.78
CA PRO A 84 0.37 14.88 30.17
C PRO A 84 -0.98 14.62 30.86
N LYS A 85 -1.74 15.65 31.26
CA LYS A 85 -3.10 15.51 31.80
C LYS A 85 -4.19 15.44 30.72
N SER A 86 -3.85 15.68 29.45
CA SER A 86 -4.80 15.71 28.33
C SER A 86 -5.43 14.35 27.96
N GLY A 87 -5.11 13.27 28.67
CA GLY A 87 -5.62 11.91 28.42
C GLY A 87 -5.10 11.22 27.14
N ARG A 88 -4.27 11.92 26.36
CA ARG A 88 -3.76 11.43 25.06
C ARG A 88 -2.65 10.40 25.22
N HIS A 89 -2.62 9.44 24.30
CA HIS A 89 -1.65 8.34 24.31
C HIS A 89 -0.32 8.74 23.65
N LYS A 90 0.74 7.96 23.95
CA LYS A 90 1.99 7.95 23.17
C LYS A 90 1.84 6.94 22.02
N SER A 91 2.57 7.16 20.92
CA SER A 91 2.54 6.22 19.78
C SER A 91 3.16 4.84 20.12
N PRO A 92 2.59 3.72 19.61
CA PRO A 92 2.94 2.36 20.03
C PRO A 92 4.05 1.71 19.18
N ILE A 93 4.29 0.42 19.43
CA ILE A 93 5.28 -0.47 18.76
C ILE A 93 4.57 -1.82 18.44
N LEU A 94 5.07 -2.57 17.45
CA LEU A 94 4.44 -3.68 16.68
C LEU A 94 3.82 -4.88 17.46
N HIS A 95 2.88 -5.60 16.81
CA HIS A 95 2.99 -7.04 16.39
C HIS A 95 1.79 -7.49 15.49
N HIS A 96 1.69 -8.76 15.02
CA HIS A 96 1.00 -9.15 13.76
C HIS A 96 0.06 -10.40 13.74
N GLY A 97 -1.04 -10.32 12.95
CA GLY A 97 -1.61 -11.37 12.05
C GLY A 97 -2.57 -12.45 12.60
N ILE A 98 -3.22 -13.37 11.84
CA ILE A 98 -3.78 -13.54 10.44
C ILE A 98 -4.53 -14.91 10.42
N ARG A 99 -5.42 -15.40 9.51
CA ARG A 99 -6.30 -14.97 8.37
C ARG A 99 -7.31 -16.14 8.12
N ALA A 100 -8.48 -15.97 7.46
CA ALA A 100 -9.47 -17.05 7.19
C ALA A 100 -10.10 -16.97 5.77
N LEU A 101 -10.68 -18.08 5.25
CA LEU A 101 -11.16 -18.25 3.87
C LEU A 101 -12.70 -18.26 3.71
N SER A 102 -13.21 -17.78 2.58
CA SER A 102 -14.63 -17.87 2.16
C SER A 102 -14.79 -17.58 0.64
N ASN A 103 -16.02 -17.55 0.13
CA ASN A 103 -16.39 -16.98 -1.18
C ASN A 103 -16.15 -15.44 -1.24
N THR A 104 -15.84 -14.86 -0.07
CA THR A 104 -15.07 -13.64 0.08
C THR A 104 -13.60 -14.01 0.32
N ASP A 105 -12.65 -13.52 -0.49
CA ASP A 105 -11.25 -13.49 -0.04
C ASP A 105 -10.98 -12.20 0.76
N TYR A 106 -10.18 -12.34 1.81
CA TYR A 106 -9.89 -11.31 2.80
C TYR A 106 -8.42 -11.38 3.22
N ASP A 107 -7.71 -10.26 3.12
CA ASP A 107 -6.37 -10.11 3.65
C ASP A 107 -6.31 -8.89 4.57
N GLU A 108 -5.73 -9.08 5.75
CA GLU A 108 -5.63 -8.06 6.80
C GLU A 108 -4.25 -8.09 7.44
N VAL A 109 -3.63 -6.92 7.51
CA VAL A 109 -2.23 -6.76 7.88
C VAL A 109 -2.01 -5.64 8.90
N SER A 110 -1.82 -6.04 10.15
CA SER A 110 -1.43 -5.16 11.27
C SER A 110 0.05 -4.79 11.19
N GLY A 111 0.39 -3.57 11.60
CA GLY A 111 1.77 -3.06 11.70
C GLY A 111 1.92 -2.08 12.87
N ASN A 112 2.91 -1.19 12.84
CA ASN A 112 3.31 -0.41 14.03
C ASN A 112 2.37 0.75 14.42
N CYS A 113 1.47 1.19 13.53
CA CYS A 113 0.51 2.26 13.85
C CYS A 113 -0.93 2.01 13.39
N GLY A 114 -1.22 0.80 12.90
CA GLY A 114 -2.56 0.41 12.48
C GLY A 114 -2.59 -0.90 11.70
N THR A 115 -3.75 -1.21 11.15
CA THR A 115 -4.06 -2.40 10.38
C THR A 115 -4.78 -2.00 9.10
N ALA A 116 -4.29 -2.47 7.96
CA ALA A 116 -4.92 -2.29 6.65
C ALA A 116 -5.57 -3.60 6.21
N TRP A 117 -6.69 -3.53 5.48
CA TRP A 117 -7.32 -4.73 4.91
C TRP A 117 -7.87 -4.51 3.50
N ILE A 118 -8.08 -5.61 2.80
CA ILE A 118 -8.84 -5.70 1.57
C ILE A 118 -9.77 -6.92 1.64
N ARG A 119 -11.02 -6.73 1.23
CA ARG A 119 -12.07 -7.74 1.18
C ARG A 119 -12.71 -7.67 -0.21
N VAL A 120 -12.74 -8.77 -0.95
CA VAL A 120 -13.42 -8.84 -2.25
C VAL A 120 -14.45 -9.96 -2.20
N THR A 121 -15.68 -9.66 -2.64
CA THR A 121 -16.83 -10.56 -2.61
C THR A 121 -17.46 -10.60 -4.00
N GLN A 122 -17.61 -11.77 -4.60
CA GLN A 122 -18.36 -11.90 -5.85
C GLN A 122 -19.86 -11.66 -5.59
N THR A 123 -20.49 -10.79 -6.39
CA THR A 123 -21.90 -10.40 -6.27
C THR A 123 -22.77 -10.94 -7.40
N ALA A 124 -22.20 -11.17 -8.59
CA ALA A 124 -22.88 -11.82 -9.71
C ALA A 124 -21.84 -12.41 -10.70
N VAL A 125 -22.31 -12.92 -11.85
CA VAL A 125 -21.44 -13.29 -12.98
C VAL A 125 -20.62 -12.05 -13.40
N TRP A 126 -19.29 -12.18 -13.32
CA TRP A 126 -18.31 -11.13 -13.60
C TRP A 126 -18.45 -9.83 -12.79
N GLN A 127 -19.14 -9.84 -11.65
CA GLN A 127 -19.30 -8.67 -10.78
C GLN A 127 -18.80 -8.94 -9.36
N VAL A 128 -18.09 -7.97 -8.79
CA VAL A 128 -17.65 -7.97 -7.39
C VAL A 128 -18.04 -6.70 -6.66
N ALA A 129 -18.16 -6.83 -5.34
CA ALA A 129 -18.06 -5.73 -4.40
C ALA A 129 -16.72 -5.80 -3.65
N LEU A 130 -16.04 -4.68 -3.55
CA LEU A 130 -14.76 -4.53 -2.85
C LEU A 130 -14.94 -3.63 -1.63
N VAL A 131 -14.40 -4.06 -0.49
CA VAL A 131 -14.32 -3.25 0.74
C VAL A 131 -12.87 -3.20 1.20
N SER A 132 -12.32 -2.00 1.35
CA SER A 132 -10.95 -1.81 1.84
C SER A 132 -10.86 -0.58 2.72
N GLY A 133 -9.88 -0.55 3.61
CA GLY A 133 -9.73 0.49 4.61
C GLY A 133 -8.65 0.18 5.64
N PHE A 134 -8.67 0.95 6.72
CA PHE A 134 -7.74 0.82 7.82
C PHE A 134 -8.35 1.07 9.20
N ARG A 135 -7.68 0.57 10.22
CA ARG A 135 -7.84 0.85 11.65
C ARG A 135 -6.50 1.30 12.21
N ASN A 136 -6.36 2.56 12.57
CA ASN A 136 -5.20 3.07 13.31
C ASN A 136 -5.22 2.55 14.75
N THR A 137 -4.06 2.50 15.38
CA THR A 137 -3.93 2.17 16.80
C THR A 137 -2.84 3.04 17.44
N PRO A 138 -3.12 3.79 18.53
CA PRO A 138 -4.43 4.13 19.10
C PRO A 138 -5.03 5.43 18.49
N GLU A 139 -4.32 6.08 17.56
CA GLU A 139 -4.54 7.51 17.26
C GLU A 139 -5.63 7.80 16.20
N ILE A 140 -6.30 8.94 16.37
CA ILE A 140 -7.27 9.48 15.42
C ILE A 140 -6.56 9.95 14.13
N ALA A 141 -7.08 9.55 12.96
CA ALA A 141 -6.75 10.18 11.68
C ALA A 141 -7.57 11.46 11.47
N TYR A 142 -6.90 12.47 10.93
CA TYR A 142 -7.44 13.76 10.49
C TYR A 142 -7.72 13.79 8.97
N ASP A 143 -6.94 13.05 8.19
CA ASP A 143 -7.07 12.93 6.74
C ASP A 143 -6.58 11.55 6.28
N TRP A 144 -7.08 11.08 5.14
CA TRP A 144 -6.63 9.82 4.53
C TRP A 144 -6.72 9.85 3.02
N SER A 145 -5.94 8.98 2.38
CA SER A 145 -5.98 8.70 0.95
C SER A 145 -5.79 7.21 0.74
N TRP A 146 -6.52 6.61 -0.20
CA TRP A 146 -6.57 5.17 -0.40
C TRP A 146 -6.77 4.85 -1.87
N THR A 147 -5.95 3.93 -2.39
CA THR A 147 -5.98 3.45 -3.76
C THR A 147 -5.89 1.93 -3.75
N VAL A 148 -6.97 1.28 -4.18
CA VAL A 148 -7.00 -0.16 -4.47
C VAL A 148 -6.81 -0.35 -5.96
N LYS A 149 -6.02 -1.34 -6.36
CA LYS A 149 -5.99 -1.85 -7.75
C LYS A 149 -6.70 -3.18 -7.81
N LEU A 150 -7.46 -3.37 -8.89
CA LEU A 150 -8.07 -4.64 -9.22
C LEU A 150 -7.54 -5.08 -10.58
N SER A 151 -7.00 -6.30 -10.68
CA SER A 151 -6.42 -6.79 -11.93
C SER A 151 -7.02 -8.14 -12.34
N ASP A 152 -7.40 -8.23 -13.61
CA ASP A 152 -7.92 -9.44 -14.24
C ASP A 152 -7.24 -9.69 -15.58
N GLN A 153 -7.72 -10.67 -16.35
CA GLN A 153 -7.15 -11.04 -17.64
C GLN A 153 -7.29 -9.98 -18.76
N TYR A 154 -8.00 -8.88 -18.53
CA TYR A 154 -8.20 -7.77 -19.46
C TYR A 154 -7.47 -6.47 -19.05
N GLY A 155 -6.88 -6.42 -17.86
CA GLY A 155 -6.01 -5.33 -17.42
C GLY A 155 -6.10 -5.03 -15.93
N THR A 156 -5.70 -3.82 -15.55
CA THR A 156 -5.75 -3.34 -14.16
C THR A 156 -6.56 -2.06 -14.07
N SER A 157 -7.63 -2.07 -13.27
CA SER A 157 -8.37 -0.87 -12.87
C SER A 157 -7.89 -0.38 -11.50
N HIS A 158 -8.26 0.85 -11.12
CA HIS A 158 -7.99 1.38 -9.79
C HIS A 158 -9.22 2.10 -9.22
N GLN A 159 -9.35 2.07 -7.90
CA GLN A 159 -10.46 2.61 -7.13
C GLN A 159 -9.90 3.46 -5.99
N THR A 160 -10.32 4.73 -5.91
CA THR A 160 -9.79 5.69 -4.94
C THR A 160 -10.84 6.13 -3.92
N ALA A 161 -10.36 6.50 -2.73
CA ALA A 161 -11.13 7.13 -1.65
C ALA A 161 -10.19 7.99 -0.78
N GLY A 162 -10.73 8.95 -0.04
CA GLY A 162 -9.94 9.81 0.84
C GLY A 162 -10.66 11.10 1.23
N GLY A 163 -9.91 12.00 1.87
CA GLY A 163 -10.38 13.30 2.37
C GLY A 163 -10.50 13.35 3.89
N ALA A 164 -10.77 14.56 4.41
CA ALA A 164 -10.78 14.83 5.84
C ALA A 164 -11.73 13.90 6.63
N MET A 165 -11.26 13.46 7.80
CA MET A 165 -11.97 12.57 8.71
C MET A 165 -11.64 12.90 10.17
N TYR A 166 -12.37 12.30 11.11
CA TYR A 166 -12.00 12.39 12.53
C TYR A 166 -12.39 11.08 13.25
N GLY A 167 -11.56 10.05 13.07
CA GLY A 167 -11.77 8.74 13.69
C GLY A 167 -10.54 7.86 13.65
N THR A 168 -10.58 6.72 14.36
CA THR A 168 -9.52 5.72 14.36
C THR A 168 -9.59 4.77 13.17
N GLN A 169 -10.61 4.85 12.32
CA GLN A 169 -10.77 3.97 11.16
C GLN A 169 -11.49 4.67 10.00
N ALA A 170 -11.16 4.25 8.78
CA ALA A 170 -11.91 4.60 7.58
C ALA A 170 -11.98 3.39 6.64
N SER A 171 -13.05 3.31 5.86
CA SER A 171 -13.20 2.29 4.82
C SER A 171 -14.06 2.82 3.68
N ARG A 172 -13.92 2.18 2.52
CA ARG A 172 -14.79 2.41 1.37
C ARG A 172 -15.30 1.09 0.84
N ILE A 173 -16.57 1.10 0.44
CA ILE A 173 -17.21 0.07 -0.36
C ILE A 173 -17.29 0.58 -1.80
N TRP A 174 -16.89 -0.26 -2.75
CA TRP A 174 -17.14 -0.09 -4.18
C TRP A 174 -17.96 -1.30 -4.65
N GLN A 175 -18.98 -1.06 -5.46
CA GLN A 175 -19.94 -2.09 -5.91
C GLN A 175 -20.03 -2.10 -7.44
N ASN A 176 -20.57 -3.18 -7.99
CA ASN A 176 -20.75 -3.37 -9.44
C ASN A 176 -19.44 -3.25 -10.24
N LEU A 177 -18.32 -3.62 -9.62
CA LEU A 177 -17.02 -3.65 -10.30
C LEU A 177 -16.95 -4.89 -11.18
N THR A 178 -16.57 -4.72 -12.45
CA THR A 178 -16.43 -5.82 -13.39
C THR A 178 -15.07 -6.52 -13.21
N GLN A 179 -15.08 -7.86 -13.16
CA GLN A 179 -13.89 -8.71 -13.07
C GLN A 179 -14.14 -10.03 -13.80
N LYS A 180 -13.14 -10.56 -14.52
CA LYS A 180 -13.27 -11.78 -15.33
C LYS A 180 -12.07 -12.72 -15.22
N GLY A 181 -12.37 -14.00 -15.00
CA GLY A 181 -11.36 -15.06 -14.88
C GLY A 181 -10.68 -15.04 -13.51
N TRP A 182 -9.38 -15.32 -13.48
CA TRP A 182 -8.56 -15.24 -12.27
C TRP A 182 -8.18 -13.77 -11.99
N THR A 183 -8.37 -13.31 -10.75
CA THR A 183 -8.08 -11.92 -10.37
C THR A 183 -7.11 -11.81 -9.20
N PHE A 184 -6.36 -10.71 -9.20
CA PHE A 184 -5.41 -10.34 -8.16
C PHE A 184 -5.62 -8.86 -7.81
N ASP A 185 -6.04 -8.61 -6.56
CA ASP A 185 -6.45 -7.28 -6.10
C ASP A 185 -5.67 -6.89 -4.87
N TRP A 186 -5.25 -5.62 -4.77
CA TRP A 186 -4.38 -5.17 -3.70
C TRP A 186 -4.57 -3.67 -3.39
N VAL A 187 -4.29 -3.28 -2.14
CA VAL A 187 -4.10 -1.86 -1.80
C VAL A 187 -2.77 -1.41 -2.43
N ASP A 188 -2.81 -0.58 -3.46
CA ASP A 188 -1.58 -0.13 -4.14
C ASP A 188 -0.87 0.98 -3.37
N GLY A 189 -1.66 1.85 -2.74
CA GLY A 189 -1.20 2.87 -1.80
C GLY A 189 -2.34 3.25 -0.86
N GLY A 190 -2.02 3.44 0.41
CA GLY A 190 -2.97 3.90 1.41
C GLY A 190 -2.23 4.66 2.50
N THR A 191 -2.74 5.81 2.90
CA THR A 191 -2.12 6.70 3.90
C THR A 191 -3.17 7.27 4.83
N ALA A 192 -2.88 7.28 6.13
CA ALA A 192 -3.64 7.99 7.15
C ALA A 192 -2.72 9.01 7.84
N LEU A 193 -3.14 10.28 7.88
CA LEU A 193 -2.46 11.37 8.58
C LEU A 193 -3.09 11.52 9.97
N LEU A 194 -2.33 11.19 11.01
CA LEU A 194 -2.80 11.17 12.40
C LEU A 194 -2.79 12.59 13.00
N ILE A 195 -3.67 12.85 13.98
CA ILE A 195 -3.66 14.13 14.71
C ILE A 195 -2.34 14.39 15.43
N ASN A 196 -1.60 13.33 15.79
CA ASN A 196 -0.25 13.43 16.35
C ASN A 196 0.86 13.58 15.30
N GLY A 197 0.50 13.88 14.04
CA GLY A 197 1.41 14.17 12.93
C GLY A 197 2.00 12.96 12.22
N LEU A 198 1.88 11.74 12.75
CA LEU A 198 2.39 10.54 12.06
C LEU A 198 1.65 10.29 10.74
N VAL A 199 2.38 9.83 9.72
CA VAL A 199 1.81 9.33 8.46
C VAL A 199 1.93 7.82 8.44
N CYS A 200 0.80 7.12 8.52
CA CYS A 200 0.70 5.67 8.50
C CYS A 200 0.39 5.18 7.09
N THR A 201 1.31 4.43 6.48
CA THR A 201 1.14 3.87 5.13
C THR A 201 0.78 2.39 5.17
N ALA A 202 -0.15 1.97 4.31
CA ALA A 202 -0.57 0.58 4.16
C ALA A 202 0.47 -0.25 3.39
N ALA A 203 0.87 -1.39 3.96
CA ALA A 203 1.83 -2.33 3.35
C ALA A 203 1.20 -3.32 2.36
N ARG A 204 0.27 -2.83 1.53
CA ARG A 204 -0.28 -3.53 0.35
C ARG A 204 -0.87 -4.93 0.62
N PRO A 205 -1.86 -5.08 1.53
CA PRO A 205 -2.64 -6.33 1.62
C PRO A 205 -3.25 -6.68 0.26
N SER A 206 -3.32 -7.98 -0.04
CA SER A 206 -3.73 -8.50 -1.35
C SER A 206 -4.49 -9.81 -1.27
N VAL A 207 -5.48 -9.94 -2.14
CA VAL A 207 -6.38 -11.10 -2.27
C VAL A 207 -6.32 -11.68 -3.69
N THR A 208 -6.78 -12.92 -3.83
CA THR A 208 -6.75 -13.66 -5.10
C THR A 208 -8.02 -14.48 -5.23
N ILE A 209 -8.83 -14.20 -6.24
CA ILE A 209 -10.09 -14.90 -6.47
C ILE A 209 -10.01 -15.64 -7.81
N GLY A 210 -10.22 -16.95 -7.75
CA GLY A 210 -10.53 -17.74 -8.94
C GLY A 210 -11.98 -17.49 -9.32
N GLY A 211 -12.22 -16.72 -10.39
CA GLY A 211 -13.57 -16.56 -10.92
C GLY A 211 -14.16 -17.90 -11.35
N LEU A 212 -15.40 -18.15 -10.95
CA LEU A 212 -16.19 -19.27 -11.46
C LEU A 212 -16.39 -19.08 -12.98
N GLY A 213 -15.98 -20.07 -13.76
CA GLY A 213 -16.10 -20.11 -15.22
C GLY A 213 -17.45 -20.61 -15.70
#